data_AF-A0A368FFV5-F1
#
_entry.id   AF-A0A368FFV5-F1
#
_cell.length_a   1.000
_cell.length_b   1.000
_cell.length_c   1.000
_cell.angle_alpha   90.00
_cell.angle_beta   90.00
_cell.angle_gamma   90.00
#
_symmetry.space_group_name_H-M   'P 1'
#
loop_
_entity.id
_entity.type
_entity.pdbx_description
1 polymer ?
#
loop_
_entity_poly.entity_id
_entity_poly.type
_entity_poly.pdbx_seq_one_letter_code
_entity_poly.pdbx_strand_id
1 'polypeptide(L)'
;MQQKCKQVLKLFKTNAIFEEQSQERRTLTKLSLIFSHMLFELKAEFPDGTFIGDKFRITKREAEDFWNSNFHGRTLVPWGEFVVAIEKSQPNSKLKLSALKNTVDLTGNDHVSNFEFDVFTRLFYPWKTLLRNWQLLTTAHPGYVAFLTYDEVKKKLEKLVDKPGSYVFRLSCTRPGQWAIGYVAPDGKIFQTIPQNKSLIQALHEGGKEGFYLYPNGNPKDIDLSTVIEVPPADRVKVTSEQYDLYCEMGTTFELCKICDDNDKNVKIEPCGHLLCTPCLTSWQESEGGNTCPFCRYEIKGTNKVIIDRYKPSRRERQKDSLKPRKQVNVSFVLFGFFP
;
A
#
# COMPACT_ATOMS: atom_id res chain seq x y z
N MET A 1 -6.64 -2.78 -24.45
CA MET A 1 -5.70 -1.87 -25.16
C MET A 1 -6.30 -1.20 -26.40
N GLN A 2 -6.61 -1.93 -27.47
CA GLN A 2 -7.07 -1.34 -28.75
C GLN A 2 -8.24 -0.34 -28.62
N GLN A 3 -9.24 -0.66 -27.79
CA GLN A 3 -10.38 0.23 -27.57
C GLN A 3 -9.98 1.58 -26.93
N LYS A 4 -9.05 1.57 -25.98
CA LYS A 4 -8.52 2.78 -25.33
C LYS A 4 -7.70 3.61 -26.33
N CYS A 5 -6.90 2.99 -27.20
CA CYS A 5 -6.21 3.70 -28.29
C CYS A 5 -7.20 4.38 -29.25
N LYS A 6 -8.28 3.69 -29.64
CA LYS A 6 -9.34 4.28 -30.48
C LYS A 6 -10.00 5.49 -29.82
N GLN A 7 -10.19 5.47 -28.49
CA GLN A 7 -10.71 6.62 -27.74
C GLN A 7 -9.76 7.81 -27.78
N VAL A 8 -8.45 7.60 -27.58
CA VAL A 8 -7.44 8.67 -27.73
C VAL A 8 -7.50 9.27 -29.13
N LEU A 9 -7.46 8.43 -30.18
CA LEU A 9 -7.51 8.91 -31.56
C LEU A 9 -8.78 9.73 -31.85
N LYS A 10 -9.90 9.44 -31.19
CA LYS A 10 -11.13 10.23 -31.30
C LYS A 10 -10.99 11.62 -30.68
N LEU A 11 -10.26 11.76 -29.57
CA LEU A 11 -10.03 13.07 -28.92
C LEU A 11 -9.24 14.03 -29.80
N PHE A 12 -8.30 13.53 -30.59
CA PHE A 12 -7.50 14.35 -31.51
C PHE A 12 -8.23 14.76 -32.80
N LYS A 13 -9.50 14.38 -32.97
CA LYS A 13 -10.33 14.82 -34.11
C LYS A 13 -10.87 16.24 -33.97
N THR A 14 -10.78 16.84 -32.78
CA THR A 14 -11.25 18.20 -32.52
C THR A 14 -10.08 19.08 -32.03
N ASN A 15 -10.10 20.37 -32.37
CA ASN A 15 -9.06 21.31 -31.94
C ASN A 15 -9.12 21.64 -30.44
N ALA A 16 -10.21 21.29 -29.75
CA ALA A 16 -10.37 21.50 -28.32
C ALA A 16 -9.28 20.78 -27.49
N ILE A 17 -8.63 19.74 -28.03
CA ILE A 17 -7.52 19.03 -27.36
C ILE A 17 -6.30 19.93 -27.05
N PHE A 18 -6.13 21.02 -27.81
CA PHE A 18 -5.02 21.96 -27.65
C PHE A 18 -5.30 23.01 -26.58
N GLU A 19 -6.56 23.18 -26.17
CA GLU A 19 -6.94 24.04 -25.06
C GLU A 19 -6.68 23.33 -23.72
N GLU A 20 -5.84 23.92 -22.87
CA GLU A 20 -5.36 23.26 -21.64
C GLU A 20 -6.49 22.91 -20.66
N GLN A 21 -7.54 23.73 -20.61
CA GLN A 21 -8.67 23.57 -19.68
C GLN A 21 -9.86 22.82 -20.27
N SER A 22 -9.77 22.36 -21.52
CA SER A 22 -10.88 21.69 -22.21
C SER A 22 -11.22 20.34 -21.60
N GLN A 23 -12.45 19.88 -21.86
CA GLN A 23 -12.89 18.56 -21.42
C GLN A 23 -12.13 17.45 -22.14
N GLU A 24 -11.74 17.67 -23.40
CA GLU A 24 -10.93 16.76 -24.20
C GLU A 24 -9.54 16.59 -23.60
N ARG A 25 -8.90 17.68 -23.17
CA ARG A 25 -7.58 17.62 -22.52
C ARG A 25 -7.62 16.93 -21.16
N ARG A 26 -8.68 17.16 -20.37
CA ARG A 26 -8.94 16.42 -19.13
C ARG A 26 -9.17 14.93 -19.39
N THR A 27 -9.91 14.60 -20.44
CA THR A 27 -10.18 13.21 -20.84
C THR A 27 -8.90 12.52 -21.31
N LEU A 28 -8.04 13.23 -22.04
CA LEU A 28 -6.72 12.71 -22.43
C LEU A 28 -5.86 12.41 -21.20
N THR A 29 -5.80 13.33 -20.22
CA THR A 29 -5.07 13.13 -18.97
C THR A 29 -5.57 11.90 -18.22
N LYS A 30 -6.90 11.72 -18.13
CA LYS A 30 -7.51 10.51 -17.56
C LYS A 30 -7.12 9.25 -18.33
N LEU A 31 -7.13 9.27 -19.66
CA LEU A 31 -6.70 8.13 -20.48
C LEU A 31 -5.22 7.82 -20.30
N SER A 32 -4.35 8.83 -20.19
CA SER A 32 -2.93 8.65 -19.88
C SER A 32 -2.72 7.93 -18.55
N LEU A 33 -3.51 8.26 -17.52
CA LEU A 33 -3.50 7.54 -16.25
C LEU A 33 -3.97 6.09 -16.41
N ILE A 34 -5.03 5.85 -17.18
CA ILE A 34 -5.52 4.49 -17.48
C ILE A 34 -4.42 3.68 -18.18
N PHE A 35 -3.72 4.23 -19.17
CA PHE A 35 -2.60 3.53 -19.82
C PHE A 35 -1.46 3.23 -18.84
N SER A 36 -1.17 4.15 -17.91
CA SER A 36 -0.20 3.92 -16.84
C SER A 36 -0.62 2.72 -15.99
N HIS A 37 -1.86 2.67 -15.53
CA HIS A 37 -2.39 1.55 -14.74
C HIS A 37 -2.37 0.23 -15.52
N MET A 38 -2.77 0.23 -16.79
CA MET A 38 -2.68 -0.95 -17.66
C MET A 38 -1.25 -1.46 -17.81
N LEU A 39 -0.26 -0.57 -17.91
CA LEU A 39 1.15 -0.96 -17.99
C LEU A 39 1.64 -1.55 -16.68
N PHE A 40 1.25 -0.97 -15.54
CA PHE A 40 1.62 -1.51 -14.23
C PHE A 40 1.00 -2.88 -13.98
N GLU A 41 -0.28 -3.07 -14.31
CA GLU A 41 -0.95 -4.38 -14.24
C GLU A 41 -0.21 -5.40 -15.12
N LEU A 42 0.07 -5.05 -16.38
CA LEU A 42 0.77 -5.93 -17.30
C LEU A 42 2.16 -6.34 -16.78
N LYS A 43 2.92 -5.39 -16.23
CA LYS A 43 4.23 -5.67 -15.63
C LYS A 43 4.15 -6.53 -14.37
N ALA A 44 3.05 -6.41 -13.62
CA ALA A 44 2.85 -7.19 -12.40
C ALA A 44 2.46 -8.64 -12.72
N GLU A 45 1.65 -8.85 -13.75
CA GLU A 45 1.21 -10.18 -14.19
C GLU A 45 2.22 -10.89 -15.12
N PHE A 46 3.01 -10.12 -15.88
CA PHE A 46 4.00 -10.61 -16.85
C PHE A 46 5.39 -9.99 -16.60
N PRO A 47 6.01 -10.18 -15.41
CA PRO A 47 7.38 -9.77 -15.18
C PRO A 47 8.29 -10.45 -16.21
N ASP A 48 9.16 -9.64 -16.82
CA ASP A 48 10.06 -10.07 -17.91
C ASP A 48 9.35 -10.79 -19.07
N GLY A 49 8.06 -10.48 -19.29
CA GLY A 49 7.24 -11.03 -20.37
C GLY A 49 6.67 -12.42 -20.10
N THR A 50 6.90 -13.00 -18.92
CA THR A 50 6.40 -14.35 -18.57
C THR A 50 5.25 -14.25 -17.59
N PHE A 51 4.13 -14.90 -17.90
CA PHE A 51 2.97 -14.92 -17.00
C PHE A 51 3.30 -15.62 -15.67
N ILE A 52 3.00 -14.96 -14.55
CA ILE A 52 3.27 -15.53 -13.22
C ILE A 52 2.29 -16.61 -12.78
N GLY A 53 1.18 -16.79 -13.48
CA GLY A 53 0.14 -17.74 -13.08
C GLY A 53 -0.63 -17.24 -11.86
N ASP A 54 -0.82 -18.14 -10.89
CA ASP A 54 -1.50 -17.88 -9.62
C ASP A 54 -0.57 -17.28 -8.55
N LYS A 55 0.66 -16.92 -8.91
CA LYS A 55 1.70 -16.48 -7.97
C LYS A 55 1.64 -15.00 -7.60
N PHE A 56 0.64 -14.26 -8.07
CA PHE A 56 0.46 -12.87 -7.69
C PHE A 56 0.20 -12.77 -6.18
N ARG A 57 1.01 -11.98 -5.47
CA ARG A 57 0.87 -11.78 -4.03
C ARG A 57 0.14 -10.47 -3.74
N ILE A 58 -1.06 -10.58 -3.16
CA ILE A 58 -1.79 -9.43 -2.64
C ILE A 58 -1.10 -8.98 -1.35
N THR A 59 -0.88 -7.68 -1.21
CA THR A 59 -0.02 -7.10 -0.17
C THR A 59 -0.59 -7.29 1.22
N LYS A 60 -1.91 -7.14 1.37
CA LYS A 60 -2.60 -7.23 2.67
C LYS A 60 -3.18 -8.63 2.86
N ARG A 61 -2.79 -9.31 3.94
CA ARG A 61 -3.19 -10.69 4.24
C ARG A 61 -4.71 -10.89 4.22
N GLU A 62 -5.48 -10.03 4.88
CA GLU A 62 -6.94 -10.19 4.92
C GLU A 62 -7.60 -10.02 3.55
N ALA A 63 -6.99 -9.20 2.68
CA ALA A 63 -7.41 -9.07 1.28
C ALA A 63 -7.02 -10.29 0.45
N GLU A 64 -5.81 -10.84 0.66
CA GLU A 64 -5.37 -12.08 0.02
C GLU A 64 -6.28 -13.26 0.40
N ASP A 65 -6.60 -13.41 1.69
CA ASP A 65 -7.52 -14.43 2.19
C ASP A 65 -8.91 -14.30 1.54
N PHE A 66 -9.41 -13.06 1.42
CA PHE A 66 -10.67 -12.79 0.72
C PHE A 66 -10.61 -13.22 -0.75
N TRP A 67 -9.55 -12.84 -1.46
CA TRP A 67 -9.41 -13.14 -2.88
C TRP A 67 -9.33 -14.65 -3.11
N ASN A 68 -8.49 -15.34 -2.36
CA ASN A 68 -8.30 -16.79 -2.47
C ASN A 68 -9.59 -17.55 -2.14
N SER A 69 -10.34 -17.11 -1.12
CA SER A 69 -11.58 -17.77 -0.71
C SER A 69 -12.74 -17.60 -1.69
N ASN A 70 -12.77 -16.51 -2.46
CA ASN A 70 -13.87 -16.23 -3.40
C ASN A 70 -13.52 -16.54 -4.86
N PHE A 71 -12.26 -16.34 -5.25
CA PHE A 71 -11.81 -16.38 -6.65
C PHE A 71 -10.65 -17.35 -6.89
N HIS A 72 -10.10 -17.98 -5.85
CA HIS A 72 -8.98 -18.93 -5.95
C HIS A 72 -7.79 -18.31 -6.70
N GLY A 73 -7.12 -19.07 -7.57
CA GLY A 73 -5.98 -18.61 -8.39
C GLY A 73 -6.36 -17.76 -9.61
N ARG A 74 -7.56 -17.15 -9.66
CA ARG A 74 -7.96 -16.31 -10.80
C ARG A 74 -7.27 -14.94 -10.71
N THR A 75 -6.64 -14.54 -11.80
CA THR A 75 -6.09 -13.19 -11.97
C THR A 75 -7.16 -12.13 -12.21
N LEU A 76 -8.27 -12.50 -12.87
CA LEU A 76 -9.28 -11.56 -13.36
C LEU A 76 -10.70 -12.08 -13.11
N VAL A 77 -11.58 -11.23 -12.60
CA VAL A 77 -13.00 -11.54 -12.37
C VAL A 77 -13.93 -10.47 -12.95
N PRO A 78 -15.11 -10.84 -13.48
CA PRO A 78 -16.10 -9.86 -13.90
C PRO A 78 -16.57 -8.98 -12.75
N TRP A 79 -16.84 -7.70 -13.02
CA TRP A 79 -17.29 -6.73 -12.01
C TRP A 79 -18.50 -7.22 -11.20
N GLY A 80 -19.49 -7.86 -11.86
CA GLY A 80 -20.67 -8.37 -11.18
C GLY A 80 -20.36 -9.46 -10.15
N GLU A 81 -19.40 -10.34 -10.44
CA GLU A 81 -18.95 -11.39 -9.53
C GLU A 81 -18.21 -10.78 -8.32
N PHE A 82 -17.34 -9.80 -8.59
CA PHE A 82 -16.61 -9.08 -7.55
C PHE A 82 -17.53 -8.38 -6.55
N VAL A 83 -18.57 -7.69 -7.04
CA VAL A 83 -19.54 -6.97 -6.20
C VAL A 83 -20.24 -7.92 -5.23
N VAL A 84 -20.71 -9.07 -5.71
CA VAL A 84 -21.39 -10.06 -4.85
C VAL A 84 -20.47 -10.54 -3.73
N ALA A 85 -19.20 -10.80 -4.03
CA ALA A 85 -18.23 -11.24 -3.03
C ALA A 85 -17.90 -10.15 -2.00
N ILE A 86 -17.63 -8.91 -2.44
CA ILE A 86 -17.21 -7.83 -1.54
C ILE A 86 -18.37 -7.33 -0.66
N GLU A 87 -19.60 -7.31 -1.17
CA GLU A 87 -20.78 -6.95 -0.36
C GLU A 87 -21.05 -7.96 0.73
N LYS A 88 -20.82 -9.26 0.46
CA LYS A 88 -20.94 -10.33 1.45
C LYS A 88 -19.89 -10.20 2.56
N SER A 89 -18.66 -9.79 2.23
CA SER A 89 -17.57 -9.69 3.19
C SER A 89 -17.56 -8.38 3.99
N GLN A 90 -18.24 -7.33 3.50
CA GLN A 90 -18.29 -6.00 4.11
C GLN A 90 -19.75 -5.53 4.34
N PRO A 91 -20.52 -6.23 5.21
CA PRO A 91 -21.91 -5.87 5.48
C PRO A 91 -21.99 -4.49 6.13
N ASN A 92 -22.97 -3.67 5.71
CA ASN A 92 -23.32 -2.31 6.18
C ASN A 92 -22.81 -1.11 5.37
N SER A 93 -22.07 -1.30 4.28
CA SER A 93 -21.79 -0.19 3.38
C SER A 93 -23.00 0.04 2.46
N LYS A 94 -23.71 1.17 2.62
CA LYS A 94 -24.65 1.67 1.60
C LYS A 94 -23.84 2.12 0.38
N LEU A 95 -23.39 1.16 -0.44
CA LEU A 95 -22.45 1.41 -1.54
C LEU A 95 -23.16 2.03 -2.74
N LYS A 96 -22.58 3.10 -3.28
CA LYS A 96 -22.85 3.50 -4.66
C LYS A 96 -21.96 2.64 -5.56
N LEU A 97 -22.50 1.55 -6.10
CA LEU A 97 -21.76 0.57 -6.91
C LEU A 97 -21.02 1.21 -8.09
N SER A 98 -21.60 2.20 -8.75
CA SER A 98 -20.96 2.93 -9.85
C SER A 98 -19.75 3.74 -9.41
N ALA A 99 -19.78 4.34 -8.22
CA ALA A 99 -18.64 5.07 -7.67
C ALA A 99 -17.52 4.12 -7.24
N LEU A 100 -17.89 2.96 -6.66
CA LEU A 100 -16.91 1.93 -6.28
C LEU A 100 -16.21 1.40 -7.53
N LYS A 101 -16.98 1.09 -8.59
CA LYS A 101 -16.44 0.66 -9.87
C LYS A 101 -15.40 1.63 -10.42
N ASN A 102 -15.72 2.92 -10.47
CA ASN A 102 -14.79 3.95 -10.95
C ASN A 102 -13.50 4.07 -10.13
N THR A 103 -13.47 3.51 -8.92
CA THR A 103 -12.28 3.52 -8.04
C THR A 103 -11.48 2.22 -8.15
N VAL A 104 -12.15 1.07 -8.28
CA VAL A 104 -11.53 -0.26 -8.33
C VAL A 104 -11.09 -0.62 -9.74
N ASP A 105 -11.94 -0.42 -10.75
CA ASP A 105 -11.68 -0.73 -12.16
C ASP A 105 -10.81 0.37 -12.78
N LEU A 106 -9.51 0.30 -12.52
CA LEU A 106 -8.51 1.27 -12.95
C LEU A 106 -8.31 1.22 -14.47
N THR A 107 -8.49 0.05 -15.08
CA THR A 107 -8.35 -0.15 -16.53
C THR A 107 -9.64 0.17 -17.31
N GLY A 108 -10.77 0.31 -16.60
CA GLY A 108 -12.09 0.61 -17.16
C GLY A 108 -12.56 -0.45 -18.14
N ASN A 109 -12.44 -1.73 -17.77
CA ASN A 109 -12.71 -2.89 -18.63
C ASN A 109 -13.87 -3.78 -18.13
N ASP A 110 -14.64 -3.32 -17.13
CA ASP A 110 -15.75 -4.05 -16.50
C ASP A 110 -15.33 -5.33 -15.77
N HIS A 111 -14.04 -5.46 -15.46
CA HIS A 111 -13.46 -6.53 -14.66
C HIS A 111 -12.67 -5.95 -13.49
N VAL A 112 -12.24 -6.82 -12.59
CA VAL A 112 -11.32 -6.49 -11.50
C VAL A 112 -10.21 -7.53 -11.52
N SER A 113 -8.96 -7.08 -11.65
CA SER A 113 -7.81 -7.96 -11.45
C SER A 113 -7.40 -8.05 -9.98
N ASN A 114 -6.70 -9.13 -9.63
CA ASN A 114 -5.96 -9.26 -8.37
C ASN A 114 -5.02 -8.06 -8.12
N PHE A 115 -4.43 -7.47 -9.17
CA PHE A 115 -3.62 -6.27 -9.12
C PHE A 115 -4.44 -5.02 -8.78
N GLU A 116 -5.55 -4.79 -9.48
CA GLU A 116 -6.46 -3.68 -9.18
C GLU A 116 -7.00 -3.77 -7.75
N PHE A 117 -7.30 -4.98 -7.31
CA PHE A 117 -7.74 -5.26 -5.95
C PHE A 117 -6.63 -5.05 -4.90
N ASP A 118 -5.38 -5.45 -5.17
CA ASP A 118 -4.21 -5.14 -4.33
C ASP A 118 -4.04 -3.62 -4.18
N VAL A 119 -4.12 -2.88 -5.28
CA VAL A 119 -4.04 -1.42 -5.27
C VAL A 119 -5.16 -0.81 -4.41
N PHE A 120 -6.40 -1.23 -4.63
CA PHE A 120 -7.56 -0.74 -3.88
C PHE A 120 -7.42 -1.01 -2.37
N THR A 121 -7.06 -2.23 -2.00
CA THR A 121 -6.97 -2.63 -0.58
C THR A 121 -5.82 -1.96 0.15
N ARG A 122 -4.71 -1.64 -0.53
CA ARG A 122 -3.61 -0.84 0.04
C ARG A 122 -4.00 0.61 0.27
N LEU A 123 -4.75 1.21 -0.66
CA LEU A 123 -5.18 2.62 -0.56
C LEU A 123 -6.15 2.85 0.60
N PHE A 124 -7.10 1.95 0.81
CA PHE A 124 -8.20 2.15 1.76
C PHE A 124 -8.09 1.30 3.03
N TYR A 125 -6.94 0.65 3.26
CA TYR A 125 -6.61 -0.11 4.46
C TYR A 125 -6.89 0.68 5.76
N PRO A 126 -7.37 0.06 6.87
CA PRO A 126 -7.52 -1.38 7.16
C PRO A 126 -8.71 -2.11 6.51
N TRP A 127 -8.60 -3.45 6.40
CA TRP A 127 -9.61 -4.32 5.77
C TRP A 127 -11.00 -4.23 6.42
N LYS A 128 -11.08 -4.19 7.75
CA LYS A 128 -12.35 -4.16 8.50
C LYS A 128 -13.22 -2.95 8.18
N THR A 129 -12.61 -1.82 7.86
CA THR A 129 -13.30 -0.58 7.52
C THR A 129 -13.06 -0.16 6.08
N LEU A 130 -12.61 -1.09 5.21
CA LEU A 130 -12.13 -0.79 3.86
C LEU A 130 -13.10 0.10 3.07
N LEU A 131 -14.37 -0.32 2.99
CA LEU A 131 -15.37 0.41 2.22
C LEU A 131 -15.82 1.69 2.91
N ARG A 132 -15.83 1.74 4.24
CA ARG A 132 -16.10 2.97 5.00
C ARG A 132 -14.99 3.99 4.79
N ASN A 133 -13.72 3.56 4.81
CA ASN A 133 -12.55 4.38 4.54
C ASN A 133 -12.59 4.92 3.11
N TRP A 134 -12.91 4.06 2.14
CA TRP A 134 -13.12 4.46 0.75
C TRP A 134 -14.19 5.55 0.63
N GLN A 135 -15.38 5.35 1.20
CA GLN A 135 -16.46 6.35 1.15
C GLN A 135 -16.05 7.67 1.82
N LEU A 136 -15.43 7.59 2.99
CA LEU A 136 -14.96 8.77 3.71
C LEU A 136 -13.94 9.54 2.87
N LEU A 137 -12.88 8.88 2.43
CA LEU A 137 -11.76 9.52 1.74
C LEU A 137 -12.12 10.00 0.34
N THR A 138 -12.98 9.30 -0.41
CA THR A 138 -13.24 9.66 -1.81
C THR A 138 -14.51 10.48 -2.02
N THR A 139 -15.54 10.26 -1.19
CA THR A 139 -16.87 10.86 -1.40
C THR A 139 -17.14 11.97 -0.40
N ALA A 140 -16.70 11.81 0.86
CA ALA A 140 -16.98 12.80 1.90
C ALA A 140 -15.84 13.82 2.09
N HIS A 141 -14.59 13.42 1.86
CA HIS A 141 -13.44 14.24 2.21
C HIS A 141 -13.16 15.36 1.18
N PRO A 142 -13.23 16.65 1.58
CA PRO A 142 -13.07 17.78 0.64
C PRO A 142 -11.67 17.93 0.06
N GLY A 143 -10.67 17.37 0.74
CA GLY A 143 -9.27 17.33 0.28
C GLY A 143 -8.99 16.33 -0.85
N TYR A 144 -9.89 15.40 -1.16
CA TYR A 144 -9.66 14.42 -2.21
C TYR A 144 -9.82 15.02 -3.60
N VAL A 145 -8.83 14.80 -4.45
CA VAL A 145 -8.84 15.23 -5.85
C VAL A 145 -8.56 14.04 -6.76
N ALA A 146 -9.61 13.58 -7.46
CA ALA A 146 -9.50 12.45 -8.38
C ALA A 146 -8.76 12.83 -9.67
N PHE A 147 -7.94 11.91 -10.18
CA PHE A 147 -7.28 12.00 -11.49
C PHE A 147 -6.42 13.26 -11.74
N LEU A 148 -5.83 13.84 -10.69
CA LEU A 148 -4.85 14.93 -10.88
C LEU A 148 -3.42 14.41 -10.96
N THR A 149 -2.61 15.09 -11.76
CA THR A 149 -1.16 14.93 -11.86
C THR A 149 -0.42 15.77 -10.80
N TYR A 150 0.90 15.64 -10.75
CA TYR A 150 1.74 16.46 -9.87
C TYR A 150 1.57 17.96 -10.18
N ASP A 151 1.62 18.33 -11.46
CA ASP A 151 1.55 19.72 -11.90
C ASP A 151 0.17 20.33 -11.65
N GLU A 152 -0.90 19.57 -11.84
CA GLU A 152 -2.26 20.04 -11.57
C GLU A 152 -2.51 20.26 -10.07
N VAL A 153 -1.96 19.40 -9.20
CA VAL A 153 -1.99 19.63 -7.75
C VAL A 153 -1.24 20.91 -7.40
N LYS A 154 -0.06 21.13 -7.99
CA LYS A 154 0.72 22.35 -7.78
C LYS A 154 -0.06 23.59 -8.20
N LYS A 155 -0.57 23.63 -9.43
CA LYS A 155 -1.42 24.74 -9.95
C LYS A 155 -2.66 25.00 -9.09
N LYS A 156 -3.24 23.95 -8.50
CA LYS A 156 -4.40 24.07 -7.61
C LYS A 156 -4.03 24.71 -6.27
N LEU A 157 -2.90 24.32 -5.68
CA LEU A 157 -2.42 24.85 -4.41
C LEU A 157 -1.76 26.22 -4.54
N GLU A 158 -1.25 26.59 -5.72
CA GLU A 158 -0.73 27.94 -6.03
C GLU A 158 -1.77 29.03 -5.72
N LYS A 159 -3.06 28.72 -5.89
CA LYS A 159 -4.17 29.63 -5.57
C LYS A 159 -4.44 29.79 -4.07
N LEU A 160 -3.77 29.00 -3.23
CA LEU A 160 -3.96 28.90 -1.79
C LEU A 160 -2.66 29.18 -1.01
N VAL A 161 -1.64 29.75 -1.67
CA VAL A 161 -0.33 30.04 -1.07
C VAL A 161 -0.44 31.00 0.13
N ASP A 162 -1.40 31.93 0.09
CA ASP A 162 -1.68 32.86 1.20
C ASP A 162 -2.33 32.19 2.41
N LYS A 163 -2.59 30.88 2.34
CA LYS A 163 -3.20 30.09 3.41
C LYS A 163 -2.37 28.83 3.71
N PRO A 164 -1.24 28.96 4.44
CA PRO A 164 -0.44 27.83 4.89
C PRO A 164 -1.27 26.76 5.60
N GLY A 165 -0.92 25.49 5.41
CA GLY A 165 -1.71 24.35 5.87
C GLY A 165 -2.82 23.91 4.91
N SER A 166 -3.00 24.60 3.79
CA SER A 166 -3.90 24.15 2.72
C SER A 166 -3.36 22.91 2.03
N TYR A 167 -4.18 21.88 1.87
CA TYR A 167 -3.73 20.60 1.34
C TYR A 167 -4.78 19.90 0.47
N VAL A 168 -4.31 19.02 -0.42
CA VAL A 168 -5.13 18.08 -1.18
C VAL A 168 -4.41 16.74 -1.27
N PHE A 169 -5.13 15.66 -1.51
CA PHE A 169 -4.53 14.34 -1.73
C PHE A 169 -5.18 13.59 -2.88
N ARG A 170 -4.39 12.70 -3.47
CA ARG A 170 -4.75 11.94 -4.66
C ARG A 170 -4.01 10.60 -4.71
N LEU A 171 -4.44 9.76 -5.63
CA LEU A 171 -3.71 8.54 -5.99
C LEU A 171 -2.36 8.92 -6.62
N SER A 172 -1.30 8.18 -6.28
CA SER A 172 -0.01 8.33 -6.93
C SER A 172 -0.02 7.70 -8.33
N CYS A 173 0.39 8.48 -9.34
CA CYS A 173 0.43 8.03 -10.74
C CYS A 173 1.62 7.12 -11.04
N THR A 174 2.70 7.24 -10.25
CA THR A 174 3.97 6.53 -10.45
C THR A 174 4.15 5.36 -9.48
N ARG A 175 3.34 5.31 -8.41
CA ARG A 175 3.37 4.25 -7.39
C ARG A 175 1.95 3.76 -7.09
N PRO A 176 1.42 2.78 -7.86
CA PRO A 176 0.09 2.23 -7.62
C PRO A 176 -0.06 1.70 -6.18
N GLY A 177 -1.21 1.99 -5.57
CA GLY A 177 -1.50 1.61 -4.18
C GLY A 177 -1.01 2.61 -3.13
N GLN A 178 -0.39 3.72 -3.54
CA GLN A 178 0.06 4.79 -2.63
C GLN A 178 -0.66 6.12 -2.88
N TRP A 179 -0.74 6.91 -1.82
CA TRP A 179 -1.29 8.27 -1.84
C TRP A 179 -0.19 9.29 -2.04
N ALA A 180 -0.53 10.41 -2.69
CA ALA A 180 0.28 11.62 -2.71
C ALA A 180 -0.53 12.75 -2.08
N ILE A 181 0.08 13.45 -1.12
CA ILE A 181 -0.50 14.60 -0.41
C ILE A 181 0.29 15.82 -0.83
N GLY A 182 -0.38 16.81 -1.41
CA GLY A 182 0.18 18.14 -1.66
C GLY A 182 -0.27 19.12 -0.60
N TYR A 183 0.63 19.95 -0.08
CA TYR A 183 0.30 20.96 0.93
C TYR A 183 1.13 22.24 0.75
N VAL A 184 0.59 23.34 1.28
CA VAL A 184 1.26 24.65 1.39
C VAL A 184 1.94 24.73 2.76
N ALA A 185 3.27 24.85 2.76
CA ALA A 185 4.07 25.00 3.97
C ALA A 185 3.97 26.41 4.57
N PRO A 186 4.42 26.61 5.83
CA PRO A 186 4.44 27.92 6.48
C PRO A 186 5.23 29.01 5.72
N ASP A 187 6.22 28.62 4.90
CA ASP A 187 6.99 29.54 4.06
C ASP A 187 6.33 29.84 2.70
N GLY A 188 5.08 29.39 2.49
CA GLY A 188 4.31 29.56 1.26
C GLY A 188 4.70 28.61 0.13
N LYS A 189 5.70 27.73 0.33
CA LYS A 189 6.09 26.75 -0.70
C LYS A 189 5.15 25.57 -0.73
N ILE A 190 5.02 24.97 -1.90
CA ILE A 190 4.18 23.80 -2.13
C ILE A 190 5.05 22.55 -2.15
N PHE A 191 4.73 21.59 -1.29
CA PHE A 191 5.38 20.29 -1.23
C PHE A 191 4.39 19.19 -1.55
N GLN A 192 4.87 18.09 -2.14
CA GLN A 192 4.10 16.86 -2.30
C GLN A 192 4.87 15.70 -1.70
N THR A 193 4.21 14.93 -0.84
CA THR A 193 4.79 13.81 -0.10
C THR A 193 3.97 12.55 -0.32
N ILE A 194 4.63 11.39 -0.29
CA ILE A 194 3.98 10.08 -0.31
C ILE A 194 4.12 9.49 1.09
N PRO A 195 3.02 9.32 1.86
CA PRO A 195 3.08 8.71 3.18
C PRO A 195 3.72 7.32 3.11
N GLN A 196 4.73 7.08 3.94
CA GLN A 196 5.39 5.79 4.06
C GLN A 196 4.91 5.07 5.32
N ASN A 197 4.67 3.77 5.23
CA ASN A 197 4.45 2.88 6.37
C ASN A 197 3.26 3.25 7.28
N LYS A 198 2.27 3.99 6.76
CA LYS A 198 1.03 4.38 7.46
C LYS A 198 -0.16 4.49 6.52
N SER A 199 -1.39 4.38 7.06
CA SER A 199 -2.59 4.61 6.27
C SER A 199 -2.76 6.10 5.97
N LEU A 200 -3.54 6.45 4.94
CA LEU A 200 -3.80 7.85 4.63
C LEU A 200 -4.49 8.57 5.79
N ILE A 201 -5.45 7.92 6.45
CA ILE A 201 -6.19 8.50 7.59
C ILE A 201 -5.21 8.84 8.73
N GLN A 202 -4.25 7.97 9.02
CA GLN A 202 -3.21 8.24 10.02
C GLN A 202 -2.31 9.39 9.58
N ALA A 203 -1.87 9.41 8.31
CA ALA A 203 -1.02 10.49 7.79
C ALA A 203 -1.71 11.86 7.86
N LEU A 204 -3.00 11.93 7.51
CA LEU A 204 -3.79 13.15 7.58
C LEU A 204 -3.96 13.63 9.02
N HIS A 205 -4.25 12.72 9.95
CA HIS A 205 -4.38 13.06 11.36
C HIS A 205 -3.09 13.54 12.00
N GLU A 206 -1.97 12.86 11.75
CA GLU A 206 -0.65 13.26 12.24
C GLU A 206 -0.25 14.63 11.68
N GLY A 207 -0.37 14.83 10.36
CA GLY A 207 -0.05 16.13 9.76
C GLY A 207 -1.02 17.25 10.14
N GLY A 208 -2.27 16.93 10.53
CA GLY A 208 -3.18 17.88 11.14
C GLY A 208 -2.70 18.32 12.53
N LYS A 209 -2.20 17.39 13.35
CA LYS A 209 -1.60 17.70 14.66
C LYS A 209 -0.31 18.52 14.56
N GLU A 210 0.50 18.25 13.54
CA GLU A 210 1.74 18.98 13.26
C GLU A 210 1.51 20.34 12.59
N GLY A 211 0.28 20.64 12.16
CA GLY A 211 -0.09 21.91 11.55
C GLY A 211 0.13 21.99 10.02
N PHE A 212 0.48 20.88 9.37
CA PHE A 212 0.70 20.84 7.92
C PHE A 212 -0.59 20.62 7.11
N TYR A 213 -1.56 19.88 7.66
CA TYR A 213 -2.81 19.50 6.97
C TYR A 213 -4.03 20.06 7.70
N LEU A 214 -4.31 21.35 7.48
CA LEU A 214 -5.34 22.08 8.23
C LEU A 214 -6.56 22.45 7.37
N TYR A 215 -6.33 22.80 6.11
CA TYR A 215 -7.36 23.36 5.24
C TYR A 215 -7.56 22.49 4.00
N PRO A 216 -8.42 21.46 4.05
CA PRO A 216 -8.60 20.54 2.94
C PRO A 216 -9.21 21.28 1.75
N ASN A 217 -8.47 21.32 0.64
CA ASN A 217 -8.80 22.11 -0.55
C ASN A 217 -9.15 23.58 -0.20
N GLY A 218 -8.46 24.15 0.80
CA GLY A 218 -8.65 25.53 1.27
C GLY A 218 -9.85 25.75 2.21
N ASN A 219 -10.67 24.73 2.47
CA ASN A 219 -11.82 24.86 3.36
C ASN A 219 -11.41 25.14 4.82
N PRO A 220 -12.18 25.94 5.58
CA PRO A 220 -11.80 26.37 6.92
C PRO A 220 -11.96 25.28 8.00
N LYS A 221 -12.73 24.22 7.72
CA LYS A 221 -12.99 23.13 8.64
C LYS A 221 -12.67 21.80 7.98
N ASP A 222 -11.84 21.01 8.64
CA ASP A 222 -11.55 19.64 8.25
C ASP A 222 -12.49 18.63 8.91
N ILE A 223 -12.52 17.42 8.38
CA ILE A 223 -13.20 16.28 8.99
C ILE A 223 -12.35 15.79 10.16
N ASP A 224 -12.98 15.59 11.32
CA ASP A 224 -12.29 14.98 12.45
C ASP A 224 -12.10 13.48 12.22
N LEU A 225 -10.85 13.11 11.92
CA LEU A 225 -10.44 11.72 11.68
C LEU A 225 -10.14 10.96 12.97
N SER A 226 -10.10 11.60 14.14
CA SER A 226 -9.71 10.98 15.41
C SER A 226 -10.57 9.76 15.78
N THR A 227 -11.86 9.80 15.44
CA THR A 227 -12.84 8.73 15.70
C THR A 227 -12.81 7.60 14.66
N VAL A 228 -12.11 7.81 13.54
CA VAL A 228 -12.04 6.85 12.42
C VAL A 228 -10.69 6.13 12.37
N ILE A 229 -9.68 6.62 13.10
CA ILE A 229 -8.37 5.97 13.18
C ILE A 229 -8.52 4.63 13.89
N GLU A 230 -8.60 3.57 13.10
CA GLU A 230 -8.35 2.22 13.55
C GLU A 230 -6.88 1.93 13.26
N VAL A 231 -6.06 1.89 14.32
CA VAL A 231 -4.72 1.31 14.23
C VAL A 231 -4.91 -0.20 14.28
N PRO A 232 -4.60 -0.94 13.21
CA PRO A 232 -4.65 -2.39 13.29
C PRO A 232 -3.73 -2.85 14.42
N PRO A 233 -4.16 -3.83 15.24
CA PRO A 233 -3.27 -4.40 16.25
C PRO A 233 -2.02 -4.94 15.57
N ALA A 234 -0.87 -4.82 16.24
CA ALA A 234 0.36 -5.39 15.72
C ALA A 234 0.21 -6.91 15.53
N ASP A 235 0.59 -7.41 14.37
CA ASP A 235 0.57 -8.83 14.05
C ASP A 235 1.51 -9.57 15.02
N ARG A 236 1.06 -10.68 15.61
CA ARG A 236 1.89 -11.48 16.51
C ARG A 236 2.56 -12.62 15.76
N VAL A 237 3.88 -12.67 15.81
CA VAL A 237 4.68 -13.75 15.22
C VAL A 237 5.15 -14.65 16.35
N LYS A 238 4.68 -15.89 16.40
CA LYS A 238 5.12 -16.88 17.37
C LYS A 238 6.39 -17.56 16.87
N VAL A 239 7.44 -17.53 17.69
CA VAL A 239 8.68 -18.27 17.41
C VAL A 239 8.45 -19.75 17.63
N THR A 240 8.74 -20.58 16.63
CA THR A 240 8.63 -22.04 16.76
C THR A 240 9.81 -22.62 17.53
N SER A 241 9.67 -23.83 18.07
CA SER A 241 10.79 -24.53 18.75
C SER A 241 11.99 -24.70 17.82
N GLU A 242 11.75 -25.09 16.56
CA GLU A 242 12.82 -25.30 15.57
C GLU A 242 13.58 -23.99 15.26
N GLN A 243 12.85 -22.88 15.13
CA GLN A 243 13.48 -21.58 14.95
C GLN A 243 14.30 -21.20 16.18
N TYR A 244 13.75 -21.38 17.38
CA TYR A 244 14.45 -21.09 18.62
C TYR A 244 15.77 -21.87 18.73
N ASP A 245 15.73 -23.18 18.51
CA ASP A 245 16.90 -24.06 18.59
C ASP A 245 17.98 -23.63 17.59
N LEU A 246 17.59 -23.39 16.32
CA LEU A 246 18.50 -22.95 15.26
C LEU A 246 19.20 -21.62 15.62
N TYR A 247 18.45 -20.62 16.09
CA TYR A 247 19.03 -19.33 16.43
C TYR A 247 19.95 -19.43 17.67
N CYS A 248 19.60 -20.27 18.66
CA CYS A 248 20.45 -20.54 19.81
C CYS A 248 21.79 -21.18 19.40
N GLU A 249 21.78 -22.12 18.46
CA GLU A 249 23.01 -22.73 17.91
C GLU A 249 23.93 -21.69 17.25
N MET A 250 23.34 -20.68 16.61
CA MET A 250 24.06 -19.59 15.94
C MET A 250 24.48 -18.45 16.88
N GLY A 251 24.17 -18.53 18.18
CA GLY A 251 24.55 -17.50 19.16
C GLY A 251 23.78 -16.17 19.03
N THR A 252 22.60 -16.19 18.41
CA THR A 252 21.72 -15.02 18.28
C THR A 252 20.28 -15.43 18.60
N THR A 253 19.30 -14.52 18.53
CA THR A 253 17.89 -14.87 18.80
C THR A 253 16.98 -14.55 17.63
N PHE A 254 15.81 -15.20 17.54
CA PHE A 254 14.86 -14.89 16.46
C PHE A 254 14.40 -13.43 16.53
N GLU A 255 14.24 -12.89 17.74
CA GLU A 255 13.71 -11.54 17.99
C GLU A 255 14.63 -10.46 17.45
N LEU A 256 15.95 -10.64 17.53
CA LEU A 256 16.91 -9.61 17.11
C LEU A 256 16.92 -9.39 15.60
N CYS A 257 16.93 -8.12 15.20
CA CYS A 257 17.07 -7.69 13.82
C CYS A 257 18.42 -8.13 13.24
N LYS A 258 18.42 -8.83 12.11
CA LYS A 258 19.64 -9.38 11.49
C LYS A 258 20.47 -8.39 10.67
N ILE A 259 20.11 -7.11 10.74
CA ILE A 259 20.86 -6.02 10.11
C ILE A 259 21.73 -5.31 11.17
N CYS A 260 21.17 -4.97 12.33
CA CYS A 260 21.91 -4.29 13.40
C CYS A 260 22.33 -5.18 14.57
N ASP A 261 21.70 -6.36 14.73
CA ASP A 261 21.87 -7.29 15.87
C ASP A 261 21.68 -6.65 17.26
N ASP A 262 20.99 -5.51 17.31
CA ASP A 262 20.83 -4.70 18.53
C ASP A 262 19.35 -4.48 18.90
N ASN A 263 18.51 -4.22 17.90
CA ASN A 263 17.09 -3.95 18.10
C ASN A 263 16.22 -5.18 17.84
N ASP A 264 15.17 -5.37 18.65
CA ASP A 264 14.13 -6.36 18.38
C ASP A 264 13.37 -6.01 17.07
N LYS A 265 13.04 -7.05 16.29
CA LYS A 265 12.19 -6.96 15.09
C LYS A 265 10.81 -6.46 15.50
N ASN A 266 10.36 -5.40 14.83
CA ASN A 266 9.07 -4.76 15.11
C ASN A 266 8.31 -4.37 13.84
N VAL A 267 8.88 -4.63 12.65
CA VAL A 267 8.24 -4.39 11.36
C VAL A 267 8.36 -5.59 10.43
N LYS A 268 7.26 -5.90 9.74
CA LYS A 268 7.18 -6.87 8.65
C LYS A 268 7.00 -6.14 7.32
N ILE A 269 7.83 -6.45 6.35
CA ILE A 269 7.74 -5.92 4.98
C ILE A 269 6.70 -6.70 4.19
N GLU A 270 5.86 -6.02 3.42
CA GLU A 270 4.90 -6.62 2.50
C GLU A 270 5.29 -6.31 1.03
N PRO A 271 5.15 -7.28 0.11
CA PRO A 271 4.54 -8.62 0.28
C PRO A 271 5.55 -9.72 0.67
N CYS A 272 6.85 -9.43 0.78
CA CYS A 272 7.87 -10.48 0.93
C CYS A 272 7.94 -11.13 2.33
N GLY A 273 7.34 -10.50 3.34
CA GLY A 273 7.22 -11.06 4.69
C GLY A 273 8.46 -10.95 5.59
N HIS A 274 9.56 -10.35 5.11
CA HIS A 274 10.78 -10.20 5.90
C HIS A 274 10.58 -9.32 7.13
N LEU A 275 11.25 -9.70 8.23
CA LEU A 275 11.15 -9.07 9.54
C LEU A 275 12.45 -8.36 9.90
N LEU A 276 12.35 -7.09 10.32
CA LEU A 276 13.46 -6.26 10.76
C LEU A 276 12.99 -5.22 11.79
N CYS A 277 13.91 -4.39 12.27
CA CYS A 277 13.57 -3.25 13.12
C CYS A 277 13.30 -1.98 12.27
N THR A 278 12.42 -1.11 12.75
CA THR A 278 12.08 0.17 12.09
C THR A 278 13.31 1.03 11.79
N PRO A 279 14.28 1.21 12.69
CA PRO A 279 15.46 2.04 12.40
C PRO A 279 16.27 1.56 11.19
N CYS A 280 16.48 0.23 11.07
CA CYS A 280 17.18 -0.34 9.92
C CYS A 280 16.38 -0.17 8.62
N LEU A 281 15.05 -0.32 8.67
CA LEU A 281 14.21 -0.10 7.50
C LEU A 281 14.25 1.37 7.05
N THR A 282 14.11 2.31 7.98
CA THR A 282 14.16 3.75 7.70
C THR A 282 15.52 4.14 7.10
N SER A 283 16.62 3.72 7.73
CA SER A 283 17.96 3.99 7.22
C SER A 283 18.17 3.40 5.81
N TRP A 284 17.64 2.21 5.53
CA TRP A 284 17.68 1.63 4.19
C TRP A 284 16.91 2.45 3.16
N GLN A 285 15.70 2.90 3.50
CA GLN A 285 14.84 3.71 2.63
C GLN A 285 15.42 5.11 2.36
N GLU A 286 16.20 5.66 3.28
CA GLU A 286 16.90 6.95 3.12
C GLU A 286 18.20 6.83 2.30
N SER A 287 18.72 5.61 2.14
CA SER A 287 19.93 5.31 1.37
C SER A 287 19.65 4.90 -0.09
N GLU A 288 20.68 4.50 -0.84
CA GLU A 288 20.54 3.97 -2.21
C GLU A 288 19.67 2.71 -2.34
N GLY A 289 19.38 2.03 -1.22
CA GLY A 289 18.48 0.88 -1.16
C GLY A 289 17.04 1.18 -1.57
N GLY A 290 16.64 2.45 -1.51
CA GLY A 290 15.34 2.93 -1.97
C GLY A 290 14.15 2.17 -1.36
N ASN A 291 13.11 1.97 -2.16
CA ASN A 291 11.87 1.32 -1.71
C ASN A 291 11.89 -0.21 -1.91
N THR A 292 13.02 -0.86 -1.62
CA THR A 292 13.21 -2.33 -1.79
C THR A 292 13.53 -3.02 -0.47
N CYS A 293 13.26 -4.32 -0.38
CA CYS A 293 13.56 -5.11 0.81
C CYS A 293 15.09 -5.26 1.03
N PRO A 294 15.62 -5.01 2.25
CA PRO A 294 17.03 -5.22 2.57
C PRO A 294 17.54 -6.66 2.42
N PHE A 295 16.64 -7.65 2.36
CA PHE A 295 17.00 -9.07 2.25
C PHE A 295 16.84 -9.61 0.83
N CYS A 296 15.67 -9.42 0.22
CA CYS A 296 15.35 -10.02 -1.08
C CYS A 296 15.26 -9.02 -2.25
N ARG A 297 15.49 -7.72 -2.00
CA ARG A 297 15.40 -6.62 -3.00
C ARG A 297 14.04 -6.47 -3.69
N TYR A 298 13.02 -7.21 -3.24
CA TYR A 298 11.65 -7.08 -3.73
C TYR A 298 11.09 -5.70 -3.34
N GLU A 299 10.25 -5.13 -4.20
CA GLU A 299 9.65 -3.82 -3.95
C GLU A 299 8.77 -3.85 -2.68
N ILE A 300 8.96 -2.84 -1.81
CA ILE A 300 8.16 -2.66 -0.61
C ILE A 300 6.86 -1.97 -0.98
N LYS A 301 5.76 -2.73 -0.93
CA LYS A 301 4.42 -2.20 -1.20
C LYS A 301 3.72 -1.67 0.04
N GLY A 302 4.14 -2.15 1.21
CA GLY A 302 3.62 -1.78 2.53
C GLY A 302 4.42 -2.41 3.66
N THR A 303 4.08 -2.03 4.88
CA THR A 303 4.67 -2.59 6.11
C THR A 303 3.60 -2.76 7.17
N ASN A 304 3.72 -3.79 7.99
CA ASN A 304 2.89 -3.97 9.18
C ASN A 304 3.77 -3.97 10.44
N LYS A 305 3.24 -3.38 11.52
CA LYS A 305 3.86 -3.51 12.84
C LYS A 305 3.67 -4.93 13.34
N VAL A 306 4.73 -5.50 13.93
CA VAL A 306 4.71 -6.84 14.48
C VAL A 306 5.23 -6.87 15.91
N ILE A 307 4.75 -7.83 16.68
CA ILE A 307 5.29 -8.20 17.99
C ILE A 307 5.75 -9.65 17.89
N ILE A 308 7.01 -9.90 18.24
CA ILE A 308 7.56 -11.25 18.27
C ILE A 308 7.28 -11.88 19.64
N ASP A 309 6.46 -12.92 19.65
CA ASP A 309 6.19 -13.70 20.85
C ASP A 309 7.34 -14.68 21.09
N ARG A 310 8.20 -14.34 22.05
CA ARG A 310 9.37 -15.13 22.42
C ARG A 310 8.98 -16.57 22.78
N TYR A 311 9.71 -17.53 22.22
CA TYR A 311 9.54 -18.92 22.60
C TYR A 311 10.03 -19.12 24.05
N LYS A 312 9.20 -19.73 24.88
CA LYS A 312 9.54 -20.07 26.27
C LYS A 312 9.63 -21.60 26.39
N PRO A 313 10.83 -22.19 26.32
CA PRO A 313 10.98 -23.64 26.46
C PRO A 313 10.51 -24.09 27.85
N SER A 314 9.77 -25.20 27.86
CA SER A 314 9.28 -25.85 29.08
C SER A 314 10.46 -26.33 29.93
N ARG A 315 10.25 -26.46 31.26
CA ARG A 315 11.28 -26.99 32.18
C ARG A 315 11.81 -28.36 31.75
N ARG A 316 11.00 -29.18 31.07
CA ARG A 316 11.39 -30.51 30.56
C ARG A 316 12.26 -30.45 29.30
N GLU A 317 12.13 -29.41 28.48
CA GLU A 317 12.92 -29.23 27.25
C GLU A 317 14.32 -28.70 27.57
N ARG A 318 14.43 -27.78 28.55
CA ARG A 318 15.73 -27.26 29.02
C ARG A 318 16.67 -28.33 29.56
N GLN A 319 16.13 -29.42 30.14
CA GLN A 319 16.93 -30.56 30.60
C GLN A 319 17.47 -31.42 29.45
N LYS A 320 16.82 -31.43 28.28
CA LYS A 320 17.29 -32.17 27.10
C LYS A 320 18.39 -31.43 26.35
N ASP A 321 18.38 -30.09 26.31
CA ASP A 321 19.42 -29.33 25.62
C ASP A 321 20.76 -29.29 26.37
N SER A 322 20.75 -29.41 27.70
CA SER A 322 21.99 -29.60 28.48
C SER A 322 22.73 -30.91 28.19
N LEU A 323 22.11 -31.84 27.44
CA LEU A 323 22.65 -33.16 27.11
C LEU A 323 23.08 -33.30 25.64
N LYS A 324 22.86 -32.29 24.79
CA LYS A 324 23.24 -32.36 23.36
C LYS A 324 24.67 -31.86 23.14
N PRO A 325 25.54 -32.63 22.46
CA PRO A 325 26.88 -32.15 22.09
C PRO A 325 26.79 -31.06 21.02
N ARG A 326 27.50 -29.93 21.22
CA ARG A 326 27.63 -28.84 20.23
C ARG A 326 28.22 -29.38 18.93
N LYS A 327 27.44 -29.39 17.84
CA LYS A 327 27.97 -29.63 16.49
C LYS A 327 28.33 -28.28 15.86
N GLN A 328 29.54 -28.18 15.30
CA GLN A 328 29.93 -27.05 14.46
C GLN A 328 29.17 -27.14 13.13
N VAL A 329 28.37 -26.13 12.82
CA VAL A 329 27.69 -26.01 11.51
C VAL A 329 28.29 -24.83 10.76
N ASN A 330 28.67 -25.06 9.51
CA ASN A 330 29.20 -24.04 8.60
C ASN A 330 28.10 -23.02 8.23
N VAL A 331 28.39 -21.73 8.44
CA VAL A 331 27.44 -20.61 8.50
C VAL A 331 26.96 -20.11 7.10
N SER A 332 27.28 -20.81 6.02
CA SER A 332 27.16 -20.23 4.67
C SER A 332 25.80 -20.44 3.97
N PHE A 333 24.85 -21.19 4.53
CA PHE A 333 23.71 -21.71 3.73
C PHE A 333 22.29 -21.33 4.15
N VAL A 334 22.07 -20.52 5.20
CA VAL A 334 20.70 -20.29 5.74
C VAL A 334 20.27 -18.82 5.72
N LEU A 335 20.99 -17.95 5.02
CA LEU A 335 20.63 -16.53 4.84
C LEU A 335 19.47 -16.31 3.86
N PHE A 336 19.08 -17.32 3.08
CA PHE A 336 18.00 -17.23 2.10
C PHE A 336 17.04 -18.40 2.25
N GLY A 337 15.81 -18.08 2.65
CA GLY A 337 14.69 -19.00 2.62
C GLY A 337 14.38 -19.58 3.99
N PHE A 338 13.28 -19.11 4.57
CA PHE A 338 12.15 -19.95 5.01
C PHE A 338 11.14 -19.03 5.71
N PHE A 339 10.22 -18.48 4.93
CA PHE A 339 8.81 -18.36 5.31
C PHE A 339 8.00 -18.59 4.02
N PRO A 340 6.87 -19.32 4.08
CA PRO A 340 6.08 -19.71 2.90
C PRO A 340 5.61 -18.51 2.08
#